data_AF-A0A4R1V1H5-F1
#
_entry.id   AF-A0A4R1V1H5-F1
#
_cell.length_a   1.000
_cell.length_b   1.000
_cell.length_c   1.000
_cell.angle_alpha   90.00
_cell.angle_beta   90.00
_cell.angle_gamma   90.00
#
_symmetry.space_group_name_H-M   'P 1'
#
loop_
_entity.id
_entity.type
_entity.pdbx_description
1 polymer ?
#
loop_
_entity_poly.entity_id
_entity_poly.type
_entity_poly.pdbx_seq_one_letter_code
_entity_poly.pdbx_strand_id
1 'polypeptide(L)' 'MIRLHLITGPVVTFTNFIDLIDYVVDRMVARGEL' A
#
# COMPACT_ATOMS: atom_id res chain seq x y z
N MET A 1 -13.00 -1.74 -6.06
CA MET A 1 -11.70 -1.79 -6.76
C MET A 1 -11.00 -0.46 -6.55
N ILE A 2 -9.94 -0.45 -5.74
CA ILE A 2 -9.19 0.76 -5.38
C ILE A 2 -7.84 0.70 -6.10
N ARG A 3 -7.44 1.77 -6.77
CA ARG A 3 -6.14 1.85 -7.46
C ARG A 3 -5.26 2.83 -6.70
N LEU A 4 -4.12 2.35 -6.21
CA LEU A 4 -3.11 3.19 -5.57
C LEU A 4 -1.99 3.48 -6.56
N HIS A 5 -1.78 4.76 -6.84
CA HIS A 5 -0.67 5.22 -7.64
C HIS A 5 0.43 5.72 -6.69
N LEU A 6 1.50 4.94 -6.56
CA LEU A 6 2.64 5.31 -5.74
C LEU A 6 3.48 6.30 -6.54
N ILE A 7 3.74 7.48 -5.96
CA ILE A 7 4.52 8.59 -6.59
C ILE A 7 5.86 8.09 -7.15
N THR A 8 6.45 7.06 -6.53
CA THR A 8 7.63 6.34 -6.99
C THR A 8 7.35 4.83 -6.99
N GLY A 9 6.76 4.27 -8.05
CA GLY A 9 6.62 2.83 -8.20
C GLY A 9 5.49 2.32 -9.11
N PRO A 10 5.33 0.99 -9.21
CA PRO A 10 4.27 0.35 -9.99
C PRO A 10 2.87 0.66 -9.40
N VAL A 11 1.87 0.73 -10.29
CA VAL A 11 0.45 0.86 -9.92
C VAL A 11 0.02 -0.43 -9.22
N VAL A 12 -0.38 -0.35 -7.96
CA VAL A 12 -0.93 -1.50 -7.22
C VAL A 12 -2.44 -1.37 -7.19
N THR A 13 -3.13 -2.45 -7.56
CA THR A 13 -4.60 -2.48 -7.58
C THR A 13 -5.09 -3.38 -6.46
N PHE A 14 -6.01 -2.87 -5.66
CA PHE A 14 -6.57 -3.54 -4.50
C PHE A 14 -8.04 -3.86 -4.71
N THR A 15 -8.43 -5.03 -4.22
CA THR A 15 -9.82 -5.49 -4.28
C THR A 15 -10.62 -4.86 -3.13
N ASN A 16 -10.02 -4.76 -1.94
CA ASN A 16 -10.63 -4.22 -0.73
C ASN A 16 -9.80 -3.09 -0.09
N PHE A 17 -10.44 -2.27 0.75
CA PHE A 17 -9.78 -1.22 1.55
C PHE A 17 -8.85 -1.81 2.62
N ILE A 18 -9.17 -2.99 3.17
CA ILE A 18 -8.31 -3.68 4.15
C ILE A 18 -6.95 -4.02 3.52
N ASP A 19 -6.94 -4.58 2.31
CA ASP A 19 -5.70 -4.92 1.58
C ASP A 19 -4.80 -3.69 1.35
N LEU A 20 -5.41 -2.52 1.14
CA LEU A 20 -4.68 -1.26 0.98
C LEU A 20 -3.98 -0.86 2.29
N ILE A 21 -4.67 -0.97 3.43
CA ILE A 21 -4.12 -0.61 4.73
C ILE A 21 -3.00 -1.59 5.10
N ASP A 22 -3.20 -2.89 4.92
CA ASP A 22 -2.17 -3.89 5.17
C ASP A 22 -0.91 -3.62 4.35
N TYR A 23 -1.06 -3.26 3.06
CA TYR A 23 0.07 -2.90 2.21
C TYR A 23 0.82 -1.65 2.69
N VAL A 24 0.10 -0.62 3.15
CA VAL A 24 0.72 0.61 3.64
C VAL A 24 1.44 0.35 4.96
N VAL A 25 0.82 -0.41 5.87
CA VAL A 25 1.41 -0.77 7.17
C VAL A 25 2.66 -1.62 6.97
N ASP A 26 2.61 -2.65 6.12
CA ASP A 26 3.77 -3.50 5.81
C ASP A 26 4.95 -2.67 5.29
N ARG A 27 4.68 -1.68 4.41
CA ARG A 27 5.72 -0.75 3.95
C ARG A 27 6.27 0.16 5.04
N MET A 28 5.43 0.65 5.95
CA MET A 28 5.87 1.49 7.08
C MET A 28 6.74 0.69 8.05
N VAL A 29 6.35 -0.57 8.34
CA VAL A 29 7.15 -1.50 9.15
C VAL A 29 8.50 -1.77 8.47
N ALA A 30 8.50 -2.09 7.16
CA ALA A 30 9.72 -2.36 6.40
C ALA A 30 10.69 -1.16 6.36
N ARG A 31 10.17 0.06 6.54
CA ARG A 31 10.98 1.29 6.63
C ARG A 31 11.45 1.62 8.04
N GLY A 32 10.96 0.91 9.06
CA GLY A 32 11.22 1.23 10.46
C GLY A 32 10.59 2.56 10.91
N GLU A 33 9.48 2.96 10.28
CA GLU A 33 8.73 4.18 10.61
C GLU A 33 7.65 3.94 11.68
N LEU A 34 7.57 2.73 12.24
CA LEU A 34 6.63 2.27 13.28
C LEU A 34 7.32 2.05 14.63
#